data_AF-A0A379UPT5-F1
#
_entry.id   AF-A0A379UPT5-F1
#
_cell.length_a   1.000
_cell.length_b   1.000
_cell.length_c   1.000
_cell.angle_alpha   90.00
_cell.angle_beta   90.00
_cell.angle_gamma   90.00
#
_symmetry.space_group_name_H-M   'P 1'
#
loop_
_entity.id
_entity.type
_entity.pdbx_description
1 polymer ?
#
loop_
_entity_poly.entity_id
_entity_poly.type
_entity_poly.pdbx_seq_one_letter_code
_entity_poly.pdbx_strand_id
1 'polypeptide(L)'
;MISLVPPLLSRTALLFLLTATGAATAARPAADIILHNGNIITLNDAQPQASALAISGSRIVAIGDDTATDEWRGDHTRTIDLQGKTVIPGLTDTHIHAIRGGQTWTFETYWYDSPSLKDALDKLRADANRRPHDQWVAVVGSWIPAQFAENRAPTVAELSHALPDHPAYIQYLYDYALVNQRGIDVLGLNNTPPPDLAGIRVERDAKGSATGKLFGDIAAFNQLFASISSNADREGGLRQFFR
;
A
#
# COMPACT_ATOMS: atom_id res chain seq x y z
N MET A 1 -10.71 46.11 93.63
CA MET A 1 -11.43 47.30 93.10
C MET A 1 -12.11 46.87 91.81
N ILE A 2 -13.23 46.15 91.92
CA ILE A 2 -14.65 46.58 91.79
C ILE A 2 -14.99 47.15 90.40
N SER A 3 -15.78 46.39 89.62
CA SER A 3 -17.06 46.79 88.99
C SER A 3 -17.48 45.70 87.98
N LEU A 4 -18.45 44.80 88.25
CA LEU A 4 -19.93 44.89 88.19
C LEU A 4 -20.54 44.96 86.77
N VAL A 5 -21.40 43.96 86.49
CA VAL A 5 -22.78 44.06 85.91
C VAL A 5 -22.99 43.79 84.39
N PRO A 6 -24.14 43.17 83.99
CA PRO A 6 -24.23 42.05 83.03
C PRO A 6 -25.11 42.31 81.76
N PRO A 7 -26.04 41.41 81.34
CA PRO A 7 -26.06 40.67 80.07
C PRO A 7 -27.05 41.22 79.03
N LEU A 8 -27.12 40.65 77.81
CA LEU A 8 -28.38 40.39 77.09
C LEU A 8 -28.14 39.65 75.76
N LEU A 9 -29.01 38.66 75.51
CA LEU A 9 -29.08 37.83 74.31
C LEU A 9 -29.44 38.66 73.07
N SER A 10 -28.81 38.36 71.93
CA SER A 10 -29.21 38.90 70.62
C SER A 10 -29.66 37.79 69.67
N ARG A 11 -30.75 38.10 68.97
CA ARG A 11 -31.56 37.22 68.11
C ARG A 11 -30.86 36.97 66.77
N THR A 12 -30.77 35.72 66.35
CA THR A 12 -30.31 35.32 65.02
C THR A 12 -31.49 35.35 64.03
N ALA A 13 -31.40 36.13 62.96
CA ALA A 13 -32.26 36.05 61.79
C ALA A 13 -31.48 35.37 60.65
N LEU A 14 -32.05 34.31 60.08
CA LEU A 14 -31.43 33.52 59.01
C LEU A 14 -31.95 34.03 57.65
N LEU A 15 -31.05 34.56 56.82
CA LEU A 15 -31.34 34.96 55.44
C LEU A 15 -31.01 33.77 54.51
N PHE A 16 -32.01 33.23 53.82
CA PHE A 16 -31.79 32.26 52.74
C PHE A 16 -31.47 33.01 51.44
N LEU A 17 -30.23 32.89 50.95
CA LEU A 17 -29.87 33.28 49.58
C LEU A 17 -30.24 32.13 48.62
N LEU A 18 -31.14 32.41 47.67
CA LEU A 18 -31.40 31.52 46.53
C LEU A 18 -30.28 31.74 45.49
N THR A 19 -29.34 30.81 45.39
CA THR A 19 -28.37 30.79 44.29
C THR A 19 -28.99 30.12 43.08
N ALA A 20 -29.32 30.89 42.04
CA ALA A 20 -29.69 30.34 40.73
C ALA A 20 -28.45 29.70 40.09
N THR A 21 -28.37 28.37 40.10
CA THR A 21 -27.39 27.63 39.33
C THR A 21 -27.76 27.72 37.85
N GLY A 22 -27.03 28.53 37.09
CA GLY A 22 -27.08 28.49 35.63
C GLY A 22 -26.64 27.10 35.17
N ALA A 23 -27.56 26.37 34.53
CA ALA A 23 -27.21 25.13 33.85
C ALA A 23 -26.24 25.48 32.72
N ALA A 24 -24.99 25.05 32.84
CA ALA A 24 -24.08 25.06 31.71
C ALA A 24 -24.72 24.20 30.62
N THR A 25 -25.23 24.84 29.56
CA THR A 25 -25.67 24.15 28.35
C THR A 25 -24.46 23.38 27.84
N ALA A 26 -24.49 22.05 27.98
CA ALA A 26 -23.47 21.20 27.36
C ALA A 26 -23.44 21.56 25.87
N ALA A 27 -22.27 21.98 25.39
CA ALA A 27 -22.08 22.31 23.99
C ALA A 27 -22.53 21.10 23.17
N ARG A 28 -23.45 21.32 22.21
CA ARG A 28 -23.89 20.25 21.32
C ARG A 28 -22.68 19.68 20.59
N PRO A 29 -22.57 18.35 20.45
CA PRO A 29 -21.49 17.77 19.66
C PRO A 29 -21.62 18.28 18.22
N ALA A 30 -20.55 18.87 17.70
CA ALA A 30 -20.45 19.36 16.33
C ALA A 30 -19.53 18.47 15.52
N ALA A 31 -19.83 18.31 14.24
CA ALA A 31 -18.97 17.62 13.29
C ALA A 31 -17.77 18.50 12.88
N ASP A 32 -16.66 17.86 12.56
CA ASP A 32 -15.50 18.52 11.97
C ASP A 32 -15.76 18.84 10.49
N ILE A 33 -16.42 17.92 9.78
CA ILE A 33 -16.73 18.03 8.35
C ILE A 33 -18.18 17.61 8.09
N ILE A 34 -18.91 18.39 7.29
CA ILE A 34 -20.16 18.00 6.66
C ILE A 34 -19.96 17.97 5.15
N LEU A 35 -20.25 16.84 4.51
CA LEU A 35 -20.40 16.72 3.07
C LEU A 35 -21.89 16.75 2.75
N HIS A 36 -22.33 17.55 1.79
CA HIS A 36 -23.75 17.64 1.42
C HIS A 36 -23.95 17.80 -0.09
N ASN A 37 -25.20 17.73 -0.55
CA ASN A 37 -25.54 17.81 -1.98
C ASN A 37 -24.74 16.79 -2.83
N GLY A 38 -24.61 15.56 -2.34
CA GLY A 38 -23.87 14.48 -3.00
C GLY A 38 -24.72 13.27 -3.39
N ASN A 39 -24.07 12.29 -4.02
CA ASN A 39 -24.59 10.94 -4.19
C ASN A 39 -23.75 9.98 -3.34
N ILE A 40 -24.19 9.67 -2.13
CA ILE A 40 -23.41 8.89 -1.16
C ILE A 40 -23.88 7.44 -1.19
N ILE A 41 -22.99 6.53 -1.58
CA ILE A 41 -23.22 5.08 -1.56
C ILE A 41 -22.75 4.57 -0.20
N THR A 42 -23.67 4.07 0.62
CA THR A 42 -23.36 3.71 2.01
C THR A 42 -22.91 2.25 2.18
N LEU A 43 -23.27 1.38 1.22
CA LEU A 43 -23.21 -0.08 1.33
C LEU A 43 -23.99 -0.65 2.54
N ASN A 44 -24.93 0.11 3.08
CA ASN A 44 -25.89 -0.34 4.08
C ASN A 44 -27.23 -0.65 3.40
N ASP A 45 -27.66 -1.91 3.41
CA ASP A 45 -28.91 -2.35 2.77
C ASP A 45 -30.15 -1.60 3.26
N ALA A 46 -30.16 -1.15 4.52
CA ALA A 46 -31.28 -0.39 5.09
C ALA A 46 -31.31 1.07 4.64
N GLN A 47 -30.18 1.62 4.18
CA GLN A 47 -30.05 3.01 3.75
C GLN A 47 -28.98 3.12 2.65
N PRO A 48 -29.21 2.57 1.45
CA PRO A 48 -28.15 2.39 0.44
C PRO A 48 -27.66 3.69 -0.19
N GLN A 49 -28.47 4.75 -0.13
CA GLN A 49 -28.18 6.08 -0.68
C GLN A 49 -28.41 7.18 0.36
N ALA A 50 -27.60 8.24 0.27
CA ALA A 50 -27.70 9.47 1.06
C ALA A 50 -27.22 10.67 0.23
N SER A 51 -27.59 11.89 0.62
CA SER A 51 -27.08 13.13 0.00
C SER A 51 -26.12 13.92 0.88
N ALA A 52 -26.11 13.66 2.20
CA ALA A 52 -25.17 14.25 3.13
C ALA A 52 -24.66 13.26 4.20
N LEU A 53 -23.46 13.56 4.72
CA LEU A 53 -22.89 12.88 5.88
C LEU A 53 -22.06 13.86 6.73
N ALA A 54 -22.01 13.60 8.04
CA ALA A 54 -21.24 14.37 9.00
C ALA A 54 -20.13 13.51 9.62
N ILE A 55 -18.93 14.06 9.74
CA ILE A 55 -17.73 13.38 10.25
C ILE A 55 -17.23 14.10 11.51
N SER A 56 -16.97 13.35 12.57
CA SER A 56 -16.26 13.82 13.76
C SER A 56 -15.10 12.86 14.07
N GLY A 57 -13.88 13.39 14.09
CA GLY A 57 -12.65 12.63 14.15
C GLY A 57 -12.58 11.57 13.04
N SER A 58 -12.55 10.30 13.45
CA SER A 58 -12.50 9.15 12.54
C SER A 58 -13.85 8.44 12.36
N ARG A 59 -14.97 9.10 12.70
CA ARG A 59 -16.31 8.49 12.68
C ARG A 59 -17.29 9.32 11.86
N ILE A 60 -18.13 8.62 11.11
CA ILE A 60 -19.36 9.19 10.55
C ILE A 60 -20.38 9.24 11.69
N VAL A 61 -20.86 10.44 12.03
CA VAL A 61 -21.79 10.69 13.15
C VAL A 61 -23.24 10.90 12.69
N ALA A 62 -23.44 11.25 11.42
CA ALA A 62 -24.75 11.25 10.76
C ALA A 62 -24.62 10.98 9.27
N ILE A 63 -25.68 10.39 8.68
CA ILE A 63 -25.78 10.12 7.25
C ILE A 63 -27.25 10.10 6.82
N GLY A 64 -27.60 10.78 5.74
CA GLY A 64 -28.97 10.93 5.29
C GLY A 64 -29.13 11.97 4.19
N ASP A 65 -30.23 12.71 4.21
CA ASP A 65 -30.36 13.92 3.40
C ASP A 65 -29.60 15.10 4.04
N ASP A 66 -29.60 16.25 3.37
CA ASP A 66 -28.91 17.45 3.86
C ASP A 66 -29.40 17.85 5.28
N THR A 67 -30.67 17.63 5.60
CA THR A 67 -31.25 17.97 6.92
C THR A 67 -30.79 17.04 8.03
N ALA A 68 -30.47 15.78 7.71
CA ALA A 68 -29.97 14.80 8.67
C ALA A 68 -28.61 15.19 9.28
N THR A 69 -27.89 16.14 8.67
CA THR A 69 -26.59 16.62 9.17
C THR A 69 -26.64 17.98 9.87
N ASP A 70 -27.78 18.68 9.82
CA ASP A 70 -27.88 20.06 10.32
C ASP A 70 -27.67 20.18 11.83
N GLU A 71 -28.10 19.19 12.62
CA GLU A 71 -27.89 19.17 14.07
C GLU A 71 -26.41 19.06 14.46
N TRP A 72 -25.57 18.59 13.53
CA TRP A 72 -24.12 18.44 13.71
C TRP A 72 -23.33 19.66 13.23
N ARG A 73 -24.01 20.68 12.70
CA ARG A 73 -23.37 21.91 12.24
C ARG A 73 -23.06 22.82 13.43
N GLY A 74 -21.77 23.15 13.60
CA GLY A 74 -21.29 24.13 14.58
C GLY A 74 -20.38 25.19 13.96
N ASP A 75 -19.96 26.15 14.78
CA ASP A 75 -19.19 27.34 14.35
C ASP A 75 -17.85 27.00 13.68
N HIS A 76 -17.31 25.80 13.94
CA HIS A 76 -16.05 25.31 13.37
C HIS A 76 -16.22 24.18 12.34
N THR A 77 -17.45 23.79 12.03
CA THR A 77 -17.73 22.70 11.09
C THR A 77 -17.38 23.13 9.67
N ARG A 78 -16.46 22.41 9.03
CA ARG A 78 -16.15 22.62 7.61
C ARG A 78 -17.26 21.99 6.75
N THR A 79 -17.96 22.81 5.99
CA THR A 79 -19.01 22.34 5.07
C THR A 79 -18.47 22.26 3.64
N ILE A 80 -18.70 21.15 2.97
CA ILE A 80 -18.25 20.87 1.61
C ILE A 80 -19.46 20.51 0.76
N ASP A 81 -19.81 21.38 -0.19
CA ASP A 81 -20.80 21.12 -1.22
C ASP A 81 -20.20 20.17 -2.26
N LEU A 82 -20.78 18.99 -2.41
CA LEU A 82 -20.32 17.96 -3.34
C LEU A 82 -20.80 18.21 -4.77
N GLN A 83 -21.76 19.10 -5.01
CA GLN A 83 -22.27 19.44 -6.35
C GLN A 83 -22.71 18.19 -7.15
N GLY A 84 -23.37 17.25 -6.49
CA GLY A 84 -23.84 15.98 -7.04
C GLY A 84 -22.76 14.92 -7.22
N LYS A 85 -21.51 15.14 -6.79
CA LYS A 85 -20.43 14.14 -6.87
C LYS A 85 -20.73 12.92 -5.99
N THR A 86 -20.18 11.78 -6.40
CA THR A 86 -20.35 10.52 -5.68
C THR A 86 -19.32 10.34 -4.57
N VAL A 87 -19.78 9.91 -3.39
CA VAL A 87 -18.95 9.43 -2.29
C VAL A 87 -19.15 7.93 -2.15
N ILE A 88 -18.05 7.19 -2.04
CA ILE A 88 -18.03 5.75 -1.76
C ILE A 88 -17.21 5.48 -0.51
N PRO A 89 -17.40 4.33 0.17
CA PRO A 89 -16.47 3.89 1.19
C PRO A 89 -15.06 3.75 0.60
N GLY A 90 -14.05 4.06 1.41
CA GLY A 90 -12.67 3.86 1.00
C GLY A 90 -12.43 2.41 0.57
N LEU A 91 -11.68 2.22 -0.51
CA LEU A 91 -11.33 0.88 -0.98
C LEU A 91 -10.48 0.17 0.09
N THR A 92 -10.82 -1.09 0.36
CA THR A 92 -10.07 -1.94 1.29
C THR A 92 -9.44 -3.08 0.50
N ASP A 93 -8.11 -3.14 0.52
CA ASP A 93 -7.35 -4.28 0.02
C ASP A 93 -7.13 -5.27 1.16
N THR A 94 -7.73 -6.46 1.05
CA THR A 94 -7.66 -7.49 2.09
C THR A 94 -6.43 -8.38 1.99
N HIS A 95 -5.69 -8.32 0.87
CA HIS A 95 -4.48 -9.12 0.68
C HIS A 95 -3.52 -8.45 -0.32
N ILE A 96 -2.52 -7.77 0.23
CA ILE A 96 -1.43 -7.17 -0.54
C ILE A 96 -0.07 -7.50 0.07
N HIS A 97 0.93 -7.61 -0.77
CA HIS A 97 2.34 -7.77 -0.36
C HIS A 97 3.09 -6.43 -0.40
N ALA A 98 2.54 -5.39 0.23
CA ALA A 98 3.05 -4.01 0.12
C ALA A 98 4.49 -3.86 0.67
N ILE A 99 4.79 -4.47 1.82
CA ILE A 99 6.16 -4.44 2.39
C ILE A 99 7.14 -5.18 1.48
N ARG A 100 6.77 -6.36 0.97
CA ARG A 100 7.60 -7.13 0.04
C ARG A 100 7.89 -6.33 -1.23
N GLY A 101 6.84 -5.77 -1.85
CA GLY A 101 6.98 -4.96 -3.06
C GLY A 101 7.83 -3.70 -2.82
N GLY A 102 7.65 -3.05 -1.67
CA GLY A 102 8.45 -1.89 -1.30
C GLY A 102 9.94 -2.21 -1.07
N GLN A 103 10.27 -3.35 -0.46
CA GLN A 103 11.66 -3.74 -0.19
C GLN A 103 12.52 -3.88 -1.45
N THR A 104 11.93 -4.13 -2.61
CA THR A 104 12.64 -4.30 -3.89
C THR A 104 12.15 -3.35 -4.98
N TRP A 105 11.40 -2.31 -4.62
CA TRP A 105 10.79 -1.37 -5.56
C TRP A 105 11.79 -0.71 -6.51
N THR A 106 12.96 -0.32 -6.00
CA THR A 106 14.03 0.31 -6.80
C THR A 106 14.92 -0.71 -7.51
N PHE A 107 14.79 -1.99 -7.15
CA PHE A 107 15.58 -3.09 -7.71
C PHE A 107 14.85 -3.78 -8.86
N GLU A 108 13.53 -3.84 -8.84
CA GLU A 108 12.72 -4.44 -9.89
C GLU A 108 12.49 -3.48 -11.07
N THR A 109 12.42 -4.05 -12.27
CA THR A 109 11.85 -3.43 -13.46
C THR A 109 10.42 -3.93 -13.61
N TYR A 110 9.50 -3.02 -13.92
CA TYR A 110 8.08 -3.36 -14.07
C TYR A 110 7.64 -3.32 -15.52
N TRP A 111 6.88 -4.32 -15.93
CA TRP A 111 6.41 -4.51 -17.31
C TRP A 111 4.88 -4.42 -17.46
N TYR A 112 4.16 -3.99 -16.41
CA TYR A 112 2.69 -4.00 -16.41
C TYR A 112 2.07 -3.04 -17.44
N ASP A 113 2.87 -2.09 -17.93
CA ASP A 113 2.54 -1.08 -18.93
C ASP A 113 3.33 -1.27 -20.24
N SER A 114 3.90 -2.46 -20.46
CA SER A 114 4.66 -2.79 -21.68
C SER A 114 3.81 -3.65 -22.64
N PRO A 115 3.34 -3.11 -23.77
CA PRO A 115 2.46 -3.83 -24.70
C PRO A 115 3.21 -4.72 -25.71
N SER A 116 4.53 -4.72 -25.73
CA SER A 116 5.36 -5.56 -26.61
C SER A 116 6.63 -6.03 -25.91
N LEU A 117 7.22 -7.13 -26.40
CA LEU A 117 8.53 -7.58 -25.92
C LEU A 117 9.62 -6.57 -26.21
N LYS A 118 9.53 -5.82 -27.31
CA LYS A 118 10.44 -4.74 -27.61
C LYS A 118 10.43 -3.69 -26.48
N ASP A 119 9.26 -3.20 -26.09
CA ASP A 119 9.13 -2.18 -25.03
C ASP A 119 9.61 -2.71 -23.67
N ALA A 120 9.27 -3.96 -23.36
CA ALA A 120 9.71 -4.64 -22.14
C ALA A 120 11.24 -4.76 -22.07
N LEU A 121 11.88 -5.23 -23.14
CA LEU A 121 13.34 -5.37 -23.22
C LEU A 121 14.05 -4.02 -23.23
N ASP A 122 13.47 -2.98 -23.85
CA ASP A 122 14.04 -1.64 -23.84
C ASP A 122 13.99 -1.00 -22.45
N LYS A 123 12.90 -1.18 -21.69
CA LYS A 123 12.82 -0.78 -20.26
C LYS A 123 13.86 -1.51 -19.42
N LEU A 124 14.00 -2.83 -19.63
CA LEU A 124 14.97 -3.65 -18.91
C LEU A 124 16.42 -3.20 -19.19
N ARG A 125 16.75 -2.89 -20.45
CA ARG A 125 18.04 -2.30 -20.85
C ARG A 125 18.28 -0.94 -20.19
N ALA A 126 17.28 -0.07 -20.19
CA ALA A 126 17.40 1.25 -19.58
C ALA A 126 17.69 1.16 -18.07
N ASP A 127 17.09 0.19 -17.38
CA ASP A 127 17.37 -0.06 -15.96
C ASP A 127 18.74 -0.68 -15.74
N ALA A 128 19.18 -1.60 -16.60
CA ALA A 128 20.52 -2.17 -16.56
C ALA A 128 21.61 -1.12 -16.71
N ASN A 129 21.45 -0.20 -17.67
CA ASN A 129 22.42 0.87 -17.97
C ASN A 129 22.62 1.87 -16.81
N ARG A 130 21.72 1.87 -15.81
CA ARG A 130 21.84 2.69 -14.60
C ARG A 130 22.55 1.97 -13.47
N ARG A 131 22.90 0.69 -13.65
CA ARG A 131 23.54 -0.15 -12.63
C ARG A 131 25.00 -0.41 -12.98
N PRO A 132 25.87 -0.61 -11.99
CA PRO A 132 27.19 -1.17 -12.21
C PRO A 132 27.13 -2.51 -12.94
N HIS A 133 28.18 -2.81 -13.70
CA HIS A 133 28.38 -4.10 -14.38
C HIS A 133 28.14 -5.29 -13.42
N ASP A 134 27.62 -6.39 -13.94
CA ASP A 134 27.28 -7.61 -13.20
C ASP A 134 26.22 -7.49 -12.10
N GLN A 135 25.61 -6.32 -11.91
CA GLN A 135 24.43 -6.24 -11.05
C GLN A 135 23.21 -6.84 -11.73
N TRP A 136 22.47 -7.63 -10.95
CA TRP A 136 21.20 -8.22 -11.37
C TRP A 136 20.18 -7.16 -11.77
N VAL A 137 19.43 -7.47 -12.81
CA VAL A 137 18.21 -6.77 -13.20
C VAL A 137 17.08 -7.79 -13.19
N ALA A 138 15.97 -7.45 -12.56
CA ALA A 138 14.93 -8.41 -12.29
C ALA A 138 13.54 -7.88 -12.59
N VAL A 139 12.67 -8.76 -13.08
CA VAL A 139 11.23 -8.53 -13.25
C VAL A 139 10.52 -9.64 -12.48
N VAL A 140 9.87 -9.30 -11.36
CA VAL A 140 9.27 -10.30 -10.45
C VAL A 140 7.75 -10.23 -10.50
N GLY A 141 7.18 -10.89 -11.50
CA GLY A 141 5.79 -10.65 -11.89
C GLY A 141 5.67 -9.32 -12.64
N SER A 142 4.48 -8.70 -12.62
CA SER A 142 4.14 -7.51 -13.42
C SER A 142 4.07 -7.72 -14.93
N TRP A 143 3.98 -8.95 -15.41
CA TRP A 143 3.74 -9.24 -16.81
C TRP A 143 3.02 -10.57 -17.00
N ILE A 144 2.33 -10.70 -18.12
CA ILE A 144 1.82 -11.97 -18.65
C ILE A 144 2.18 -12.09 -20.14
N PRO A 145 2.48 -13.28 -20.68
CA PRO A 145 2.78 -13.45 -22.11
C PRO A 145 1.73 -12.84 -23.05
N ALA A 146 0.45 -12.94 -22.67
CA ALA A 146 -0.68 -12.50 -23.48
C ALA A 146 -0.84 -10.97 -23.57
N GLN A 147 -0.12 -10.20 -22.75
CA GLN A 147 -0.17 -8.73 -22.82
C GLN A 147 0.71 -8.20 -23.97
N PHE A 148 1.67 -8.99 -24.43
CA PHE A 148 2.60 -8.58 -25.46
C PHE A 148 1.99 -8.80 -26.85
N ALA A 149 2.30 -7.92 -27.79
CA ALA A 149 1.93 -8.05 -29.19
C ALA A 149 2.36 -9.39 -29.81
N GLU A 150 3.48 -9.95 -29.33
CA GLU A 150 4.00 -11.25 -29.75
C GLU A 150 3.25 -12.45 -29.13
N ASN A 151 2.40 -12.21 -28.12
CA ASN A 151 1.61 -13.22 -27.40
C ASN A 151 2.44 -14.40 -26.86
N ARG A 152 3.64 -14.10 -26.36
CA ARG A 152 4.60 -15.07 -25.82
C ARG A 152 5.53 -14.45 -24.78
N ALA A 153 6.19 -15.29 -23.99
CA ALA A 153 7.29 -14.86 -23.12
C ALA A 153 8.55 -14.47 -23.93
N PRO A 154 9.46 -13.67 -23.35
CA PRO A 154 10.79 -13.50 -23.91
C PRO A 154 11.56 -14.83 -23.90
N THR A 155 12.52 -14.96 -24.80
CA THR A 155 13.46 -16.09 -24.81
C THR A 155 14.73 -15.75 -24.03
N VAL A 156 15.43 -16.77 -23.54
CA VAL A 156 16.75 -16.61 -22.90
C VAL A 156 17.76 -15.95 -23.84
N ALA A 157 17.68 -16.22 -25.14
CA ALA A 157 18.52 -15.58 -26.15
C ALA A 157 18.22 -14.08 -26.29
N GLU A 158 16.95 -13.68 -26.32
CA GLU A 158 16.57 -12.26 -26.35
C GLU A 158 17.02 -11.52 -25.09
N LEU A 159 16.90 -12.14 -23.92
CA LEU A 159 17.38 -11.58 -22.65
C LEU A 159 18.91 -11.44 -22.66
N SER A 160 19.63 -12.45 -23.17
CA SER A 160 21.10 -12.43 -23.27
C SER A 160 21.58 -11.38 -24.26
N HIS A 161 20.88 -11.21 -25.38
CA HIS A 161 21.18 -10.16 -26.35
C HIS A 161 20.87 -8.76 -25.80
N ALA A 162 19.79 -8.63 -25.03
CA ALA A 162 19.41 -7.36 -24.42
C ALA A 162 20.37 -6.95 -23.30
N LEU A 163 20.88 -7.91 -22.53
CA LEU A 163 21.70 -7.69 -21.35
C LEU A 163 22.97 -8.57 -21.40
N PRO A 164 23.94 -8.25 -22.28
CA PRO A 164 25.17 -9.04 -22.38
C PRO A 164 26.03 -8.98 -21.11
N ASP A 165 25.98 -7.83 -20.42
CA ASP A 165 26.89 -7.47 -19.33
C ASP A 165 26.24 -7.58 -17.93
N HIS A 166 24.97 -7.99 -17.87
CA HIS A 166 24.20 -8.07 -16.64
C HIS A 166 23.45 -9.39 -16.52
N PRO A 167 23.46 -10.06 -15.36
CA PRO A 167 22.57 -11.18 -15.13
C PRO A 167 21.12 -10.69 -15.03
N ALA A 168 20.21 -11.38 -15.72
CA ALA A 168 18.79 -11.07 -15.76
C ALA A 168 17.97 -12.15 -15.06
N TYR A 169 16.92 -11.76 -14.32
CA TYR A 169 15.96 -12.68 -13.70
C TYR A 169 14.52 -12.25 -14.02
N ILE A 170 13.81 -13.02 -14.84
CA ILE A 170 12.45 -12.71 -15.28
C ILE A 170 11.50 -13.81 -14.79
N GLN A 171 10.72 -13.51 -13.77
CA GLN A 171 9.80 -14.47 -13.15
C GLN A 171 8.38 -14.31 -13.69
N TYR A 172 7.80 -15.41 -14.17
CA TYR A 172 6.40 -15.52 -14.56
C TYR A 172 5.61 -16.20 -13.44
N LEU A 173 4.93 -15.39 -12.63
CA LEU A 173 4.19 -15.85 -11.44
C LEU A 173 5.06 -16.81 -10.60
N TYR A 174 4.55 -17.99 -10.27
CA TYR A 174 5.34 -19.07 -9.66
C TYR A 174 5.41 -20.29 -10.58
N ASP A 175 5.18 -20.10 -11.89
CA ASP A 175 5.20 -21.19 -12.87
C ASP A 175 6.64 -21.45 -13.34
N TYR A 176 7.38 -20.40 -13.70
CA TYR A 176 8.80 -20.47 -14.00
C TYR A 176 9.50 -19.10 -13.87
N ALA A 177 10.83 -19.14 -13.84
CA ALA A 177 11.67 -17.97 -14.07
C ALA A 177 12.65 -18.22 -15.23
N LEU A 178 13.07 -17.15 -15.89
CA LEU A 178 14.11 -17.16 -16.90
C LEU A 178 15.32 -16.39 -16.37
N VAL A 179 16.50 -16.98 -16.52
CA VAL A 179 17.78 -16.30 -16.41
C VAL A 179 18.47 -16.27 -17.76
N ASN A 180 19.13 -15.14 -18.08
CA ASN A 180 19.94 -15.04 -19.29
C ASN A 180 21.26 -15.82 -19.16
N GLN A 181 22.09 -15.84 -20.21
CA GLN A 181 23.39 -16.52 -20.19
C GLN A 181 24.28 -16.03 -19.03
N ARG A 182 24.35 -14.71 -18.80
CA ARG A 182 25.13 -14.18 -17.68
C ARG A 182 24.60 -14.66 -16.32
N GLY A 183 23.28 -14.77 -16.18
CA GLY A 183 22.65 -15.34 -14.98
C GLY A 183 22.97 -16.81 -14.77
N ILE A 184 23.01 -17.62 -15.84
CA ILE A 184 23.47 -19.02 -15.79
C ILE A 184 24.92 -19.10 -15.25
N ASP A 185 25.79 -18.23 -15.75
CA ASP A 185 27.21 -18.19 -15.39
C ASP A 185 27.41 -17.74 -13.93
N VAL A 186 26.76 -16.64 -13.52
CA VAL A 186 26.85 -16.09 -12.16
C VAL A 186 26.27 -17.03 -11.12
N LEU A 187 25.17 -17.71 -11.44
CA LEU A 187 24.59 -18.74 -10.57
C LEU A 187 25.35 -20.06 -10.63
N GLY A 188 26.35 -20.21 -11.50
CA GLY A 188 27.13 -21.45 -11.62
C GLY A 188 26.29 -22.68 -11.98
N LEU A 189 25.19 -22.53 -12.73
CA LEU A 189 24.23 -23.62 -12.96
C LEU A 189 24.81 -24.81 -13.73
N ASN A 190 25.95 -24.62 -14.39
CA ASN A 190 26.70 -25.64 -15.12
C ASN A 190 27.95 -26.13 -14.38
N ASN A 191 28.17 -25.70 -13.13
CA ASN A 191 29.26 -26.21 -12.31
C ASN A 191 29.07 -27.70 -11.99
N THR A 192 30.16 -28.38 -11.64
CA THR A 192 30.14 -29.79 -11.24
C THR A 192 30.78 -29.94 -9.85
N PRO A 193 30.00 -30.20 -8.79
CA PRO A 193 28.54 -30.27 -8.77
C PRO A 193 27.89 -28.88 -8.97
N PRO A 194 26.65 -28.81 -9.49
CA PRO A 194 25.92 -27.56 -9.53
C PRO A 194 25.59 -27.10 -8.10
N PRO A 195 25.41 -25.79 -7.87
CA PRO A 195 25.03 -25.30 -6.55
C PRO A 195 23.64 -25.78 -6.15
N ASP A 196 23.46 -26.02 -4.86
CA ASP A 196 22.16 -26.35 -4.28
C ASP A 196 21.32 -25.07 -4.18
N LEU A 197 20.38 -24.92 -5.11
CA LEU A 197 19.35 -23.89 -5.07
C LEU A 197 18.09 -24.54 -4.52
N ALA A 198 17.89 -24.46 -3.20
CA ALA A 198 16.83 -25.18 -2.48
C ALA A 198 15.45 -25.01 -3.16
N GLY A 199 14.86 -26.14 -3.57
CA GLY A 199 13.54 -26.18 -4.22
C GLY A 199 13.51 -25.71 -5.69
N ILE A 200 14.63 -25.25 -6.24
CA ILE A 200 14.74 -24.86 -7.65
C ILE A 200 15.18 -26.05 -8.50
N ARG A 201 14.37 -26.39 -9.50
CA ARG A 201 14.71 -27.32 -10.58
C ARG A 201 15.13 -26.53 -11.81
N VAL A 202 16.39 -26.73 -12.22
CA VAL A 202 16.95 -26.14 -13.46
C VAL A 202 16.54 -27.00 -14.65
N GLU A 203 15.95 -26.40 -15.68
CA GLU A 203 15.76 -27.05 -16.98
C GLU A 203 17.12 -27.22 -17.66
N ARG A 204 17.37 -28.44 -18.16
CA ARG A 204 18.61 -28.79 -18.86
C ARG A 204 18.30 -29.32 -20.25
N ASP A 205 19.16 -28.99 -21.20
CA ASP A 205 19.09 -29.49 -22.57
C ASP A 205 19.58 -30.96 -22.67
N ALA A 206 19.57 -31.50 -23.89
CA ALA A 206 20.02 -32.87 -24.15
C ALA A 206 21.51 -33.12 -23.83
N LYS A 207 22.32 -32.07 -23.68
CA LYS A 207 23.74 -32.14 -23.30
C LYS A 207 23.95 -31.95 -21.79
N GLY A 208 22.88 -31.78 -21.02
CA GLY A 208 22.93 -31.50 -19.59
C GLY A 208 23.25 -30.04 -19.23
N SER A 209 23.30 -29.14 -20.22
CA SER A 209 23.55 -27.71 -19.98
C SER A 209 22.27 -27.01 -19.56
N ALA A 210 22.35 -26.09 -18.60
CA ALA A 210 21.21 -25.28 -18.16
C ALA A 210 20.67 -24.45 -19.33
N THR A 211 19.34 -24.47 -19.54
CA THR A 211 18.69 -23.67 -20.60
C THR A 211 18.43 -22.23 -20.19
N GLY A 212 18.55 -21.94 -18.89
CA GLY A 212 18.15 -20.67 -18.28
C GLY A 212 16.73 -20.65 -17.76
N LYS A 213 15.92 -21.69 -18.01
CA LYS A 213 14.58 -21.82 -17.43
C LYS A 213 14.63 -22.54 -16.08
N LEU A 214 13.99 -21.96 -15.07
CA LEU A 214 13.97 -22.42 -13.69
C LEU A 214 12.53 -22.70 -13.26
N PHE A 215 12.32 -23.77 -12.51
CA PHE A 215 11.03 -24.11 -11.90
C PHE A 215 11.18 -24.18 -10.38
N GLY A 216 10.15 -23.79 -9.64
CA GLY A 216 10.15 -23.80 -8.19
C GLY A 216 8.78 -23.43 -7.63
N ASP A 217 8.60 -23.61 -6.33
CA ASP A 217 7.42 -23.11 -5.64
C ASP A 217 7.64 -21.67 -5.13
N ILE A 218 6.67 -21.16 -4.37
CA ILE A 218 6.73 -19.82 -3.77
C ILE A 218 7.98 -19.66 -2.89
N ALA A 219 8.30 -20.66 -2.06
CA ALA A 219 9.42 -20.58 -1.13
C ALA A 219 10.76 -20.58 -1.89
N ALA A 220 10.90 -21.45 -2.89
CA ALA A 220 12.10 -21.55 -3.72
C ALA A 220 12.38 -20.24 -4.47
N PHE A 221 11.39 -19.68 -5.15
CA PHE A 221 11.56 -18.41 -5.87
C PHE A 221 11.82 -17.23 -4.92
N ASN A 222 11.16 -17.19 -3.76
CA ASN A 222 11.43 -16.15 -2.76
C ASN A 222 12.87 -16.23 -2.23
N GLN A 223 13.40 -17.44 -1.98
CA GLN A 223 14.78 -17.62 -1.52
C GLN A 223 15.80 -17.23 -2.60
N LEU A 224 15.58 -17.68 -3.84
CA LEU A 224 16.45 -17.30 -4.97
C LEU A 224 16.43 -15.79 -5.18
N PHE A 225 15.25 -15.18 -5.21
CA PHE A 225 15.12 -13.74 -5.40
C PHE A 225 15.79 -12.94 -4.28
N ALA A 226 15.63 -13.38 -3.02
CA ALA A 226 16.31 -12.75 -1.88
C ALA A 226 17.85 -12.82 -1.98
N SER A 227 18.38 -13.90 -2.56
CA SER A 227 19.82 -14.04 -2.82
C SER A 227 20.31 -13.05 -3.88
N ILE A 228 19.64 -12.98 -5.03
CA ILE A 228 20.09 -12.11 -6.14
C ILE A 228 19.82 -10.61 -5.88
N SER A 229 18.87 -10.29 -5.01
CA SER A 229 18.53 -8.92 -4.57
C SER A 229 19.16 -8.56 -3.22
N SER A 230 20.17 -9.31 -2.76
CA SER A 230 20.78 -9.12 -1.44
C SER A 230 21.42 -7.74 -1.23
N ASN A 231 21.80 -7.05 -2.31
CA ASN A 231 22.35 -5.69 -2.30
C ASN A 231 21.30 -4.58 -2.56
N ALA A 232 20.01 -4.92 -2.66
CA ALA A 232 18.96 -3.93 -2.88
C ALA A 232 18.86 -2.94 -1.70
N ASP A 233 18.67 -1.66 -2.01
CA ASP A 233 18.37 -0.62 -1.00
C ASP A 233 16.91 -0.75 -0.54
N ARG A 234 16.70 -1.60 0.47
CA ARG A 234 15.36 -1.90 0.99
C ARG A 234 14.69 -0.70 1.64
N GLU A 235 15.44 0.15 2.34
CA GLU A 235 14.88 1.33 2.98
C GLU A 235 14.49 2.38 1.94
N GLY A 236 15.38 2.67 0.99
CA GLY A 236 15.08 3.56 -0.13
C GLY A 236 13.90 3.06 -0.97
N GLY A 237 13.85 1.76 -1.24
CA GLY A 237 12.72 1.11 -1.90
C GLY A 237 11.40 1.35 -1.18
N LEU A 238 11.33 1.05 0.13
CA LEU A 238 10.13 1.27 0.95
C LEU A 238 9.73 2.75 0.96
N ARG A 239 10.71 3.66 1.09
CA ARG A 239 10.47 5.10 1.07
C ARG A 239 9.95 5.60 -0.27
N GLN A 240 10.26 4.97 -1.38
CA GLN A 240 9.74 5.36 -2.69
C GLN A 240 8.38 4.73 -2.98
N PHE A 241 8.17 3.49 -2.52
CA PHE A 241 6.91 2.76 -2.71
C PHE A 241 5.72 3.40 -1.99
N PHE A 242 5.92 3.92 -0.77
CA PHE A 242 4.87 4.52 0.05
C PHE A 242 4.78 6.05 -0.01
N ARG A 243 5.38 6.68 -1.03
CA ARG A 243 5.25 8.14 -1.28
C ARG A 243 3.98 8.44 -2.07
#